data_AF-A0A950RF14-F1
#
_entry.id   AF-A0A950RF14-F1
#
_cell.length_a   1.000
_cell.length_b   1.000
_cell.length_c   1.000
_cell.angle_alpha   90.00
_cell.angle_beta   90.00
_cell.angle_gamma   90.00
#
_symmetry.space_group_name_H-M   'P 1'
#
loop_
_entity.id
_entity.type
_entity.pdbx_description
1 polymer ?
#
loop_
_entity_poly.entity_id
_entity_poly.type
_entity_poly.pdbx_seq_one_letter_code
_entity_poly.pdbx_strand_id
1 'polypeptide(L)'
;MPNGGSDCCGTCWFNTRNAGQAGYGHASREEPSFCEIRGNLPIPEPFWTYCSNHPEQNPDRVRIPVGPVYVDAGGYPYRRKDWVPSPDTEEVRTGLLDLIRAATPEAARRYPGGLSLVEGAVMQLGVFREVRALPELDRIRGFPGGQEPEQPFVPDPQRLRGLAEHALALIIPPEEVVPYQSERAVALATGYADTGDPVIRQLLADILEETG
;
A
#
# COMPACT_ATOMS: atom_id res chain seq x y z
N MET A 1 -30.09 -2.49 6.74
CA MET A 1 -29.54 -2.05 5.43
C MET A 1 -28.07 -2.46 5.39
N PRO A 2 -27.41 -2.62 4.25
CA PRO A 2 -25.95 -2.68 4.24
C PRO A 2 -25.45 -1.29 4.66
N ASN A 3 -24.89 -1.16 5.86
CA ASN A 3 -24.36 0.11 6.34
C ASN A 3 -22.86 0.26 6.01
N GLY A 4 -22.30 -0.70 5.28
CA GLY A 4 -20.87 -0.83 5.08
C GLY A 4 -20.35 -0.09 3.87
N GLY A 5 -20.42 1.24 3.88
CA GLY A 5 -19.77 2.13 2.90
C GLY A 5 -20.08 1.84 1.42
N SER A 6 -19.51 2.63 0.52
CA SER A 6 -19.53 2.32 -0.92
C SER A 6 -18.31 1.48 -1.36
N ASP A 7 -17.34 1.28 -0.47
CA ASP A 7 -16.05 0.64 -0.72
C ASP A 7 -15.95 -0.82 -0.24
N CYS A 8 -17.07 -1.53 -0.13
CA CYS A 8 -17.08 -2.91 0.38
C CYS A 8 -16.82 -3.96 -0.70
N CYS A 9 -16.37 -5.15 -0.28
CA CYS A 9 -16.15 -6.29 -1.17
C CYS A 9 -17.43 -6.76 -1.88
N GLY A 10 -18.61 -6.40 -1.37
CA GLY A 10 -19.91 -6.67 -1.98
C GLY A 10 -20.11 -5.99 -3.32
N THR A 11 -19.42 -4.86 -3.56
CA THR A 11 -19.49 -4.03 -4.77
C THR A 11 -18.18 -4.05 -5.59
N CYS A 12 -17.24 -4.93 -5.22
CA CYS A 12 -15.92 -5.03 -5.87
C CYS A 12 -15.95 -5.96 -7.08
N TRP A 13 -15.30 -5.60 -8.20
CA TRP A 13 -15.19 -6.47 -9.37
C TRP A 13 -14.30 -7.71 -9.16
N PHE A 14 -13.52 -7.77 -8.07
CA PHE A 14 -12.69 -8.95 -7.73
C PHE A 14 -13.45 -9.97 -6.87
N ASN A 15 -14.68 -9.64 -6.46
CA ASN A 15 -15.57 -10.62 -5.88
C ASN A 15 -16.14 -11.48 -7.00
N THR A 16 -15.89 -12.79 -6.97
CA THR A 16 -16.32 -13.74 -8.01
C THR A 16 -17.84 -13.71 -8.21
N ARG A 17 -18.62 -13.47 -7.15
CA ARG A 17 -20.09 -13.28 -7.21
C ARG A 17 -20.50 -12.16 -8.17
N ASN A 18 -19.65 -11.15 -8.30
CA ASN A 18 -19.93 -9.94 -9.07
C ASN A 18 -19.54 -10.08 -10.55
N ALA A 19 -18.98 -11.22 -10.96
CA ALA A 19 -18.63 -11.55 -12.35
C ALA A 19 -17.84 -10.44 -13.07
N GLY A 20 -16.87 -9.83 -12.36
CA GLY A 20 -16.02 -8.78 -12.91
C GLY A 20 -16.65 -7.39 -13.00
N GLN A 21 -17.85 -7.19 -12.45
CA GLN A 21 -18.54 -5.89 -12.43
C GLN A 21 -18.45 -5.24 -11.03
N ALA A 22 -18.38 -3.91 -10.98
CA ALA A 22 -18.45 -3.16 -9.72
C ALA A 22 -19.86 -2.61 -9.46
N GLY A 23 -20.12 -2.14 -8.24
CA GLY A 23 -21.37 -1.47 -7.86
C GLY A 23 -22.44 -2.41 -7.28
N TYR A 24 -23.69 -1.94 -7.19
CA TYR A 24 -24.75 -2.65 -6.46
C TYR A 24 -25.63 -3.57 -7.32
N GLY A 25 -25.40 -3.64 -8.64
CA GLY A 25 -26.26 -4.39 -9.57
C GLY A 25 -26.36 -5.90 -9.30
N HIS A 26 -25.47 -6.43 -8.47
CA HIS A 26 -25.37 -7.83 -8.07
C HIS A 26 -25.57 -8.04 -6.56
N ALA A 27 -26.14 -7.06 -5.85
CA ALA A 27 -26.26 -7.13 -4.39
C ALA A 27 -27.24 -8.21 -3.90
N SER A 28 -28.23 -8.58 -4.72
CA SER A 28 -29.24 -9.60 -4.41
C SER A 28 -28.82 -11.03 -4.80
N ARG A 29 -27.61 -11.21 -5.35
CA ARG A 29 -27.08 -12.52 -5.74
C ARG A 29 -26.82 -13.39 -4.51
N GLU A 30 -27.29 -14.63 -4.56
CA GLU A 30 -27.14 -15.62 -3.48
C GLU A 30 -25.84 -16.44 -3.58
N GLU A 31 -25.11 -16.34 -4.69
CA GLU A 31 -23.85 -17.06 -4.86
C GLU A 31 -22.83 -16.65 -3.78
N PRO A 32 -22.05 -17.60 -3.23
CA PRO A 32 -21.02 -17.27 -2.25
C PRO A 32 -19.98 -16.29 -2.82
N SER A 33 -19.51 -15.38 -1.98
CA SER A 33 -18.51 -14.38 -2.36
C SER A 33 -17.09 -14.89 -2.10
N PHE A 34 -16.21 -14.74 -3.09
CA PHE A 34 -14.77 -15.04 -2.97
C PHE A 34 -13.93 -13.93 -3.60
N CYS A 35 -12.78 -13.62 -3.03
CA CYS A 35 -11.83 -12.66 -3.60
C CYS A 35 -10.86 -13.36 -4.56
N GLU A 36 -11.00 -13.13 -5.86
CA GLU A 36 -10.19 -13.82 -6.88
C GLU A 36 -8.69 -13.50 -6.79
N ILE A 37 -8.34 -12.27 -6.38
CA ILE A 37 -6.95 -11.82 -6.30
C ILE A 37 -6.23 -12.30 -5.04
N ARG A 38 -6.96 -12.79 -4.03
CA ARG A 38 -6.41 -13.32 -2.77
C ARG A 38 -6.60 -14.83 -2.70
N GLY A 39 -6.36 -15.52 -3.82
CA GLY A 39 -6.43 -16.98 -3.89
C GLY A 39 -7.83 -17.54 -3.60
N ASN A 40 -8.88 -16.87 -4.08
CA ASN A 40 -10.28 -17.20 -3.79
C ASN A 40 -10.60 -17.20 -2.29
N LEU A 41 -10.09 -16.21 -1.55
CA LEU A 41 -10.44 -16.00 -0.14
C LEU A 41 -11.97 -15.92 0.02
N PRO A 42 -12.61 -16.80 0.83
CA PRO A 42 -14.05 -16.70 1.12
C PRO A 42 -14.38 -15.39 1.83
N ILE A 43 -15.50 -14.75 1.47
CA ILE A 43 -15.96 -13.49 2.06
C ILE A 43 -17.38 -13.67 2.61
N PRO A 44 -17.54 -14.07 3.90
CA PRO A 44 -18.85 -14.35 4.47
C PRO A 44 -19.79 -13.14 4.49
N GLU A 45 -19.25 -11.96 4.79
CA GLU A 45 -20.01 -10.71 4.89
C GLU A 45 -19.45 -9.66 3.93
N PRO A 46 -19.72 -9.79 2.62
CA PRO A 46 -19.04 -8.97 1.62
C PRO A 46 -19.40 -7.49 1.72
N PHE A 47 -20.59 -7.16 2.24
CA PHE A 47 -21.01 -5.77 2.51
C PHE A 47 -20.44 -5.18 3.81
N TRP A 48 -19.62 -5.93 4.55
CA TRP A 48 -18.94 -5.50 5.78
C TRP A 48 -17.44 -5.82 5.76
N THR A 49 -16.92 -6.14 4.58
CA THR A 49 -15.51 -6.47 4.33
C THR A 49 -14.93 -5.45 3.36
N TYR A 50 -13.69 -5.00 3.57
CA TYR A 50 -13.07 -3.89 2.85
C TYR A 50 -11.60 -4.16 2.55
N CYS A 51 -11.06 -3.57 1.48
CA CYS A 51 -9.62 -3.53 1.21
C CYS A 51 -9.28 -2.41 0.21
N SER A 52 -8.00 -2.06 0.11
CA SER A 52 -7.53 -1.02 -0.82
C SER A 52 -7.62 -1.42 -2.31
N ASN A 53 -7.95 -2.67 -2.62
CA ASN A 53 -8.18 -3.12 -4.00
C ASN A 53 -9.58 -2.76 -4.54
N HIS A 54 -10.46 -2.15 -3.74
CA HIS A 54 -11.81 -1.75 -4.18
C HIS A 54 -11.74 -0.76 -5.35
N PRO A 55 -12.66 -0.84 -6.35
CA PRO A 55 -12.77 0.08 -7.48
C PRO A 55 -12.58 1.57 -7.20
N GLU A 56 -13.10 2.05 -6.06
CA GLU A 56 -12.97 3.46 -5.68
C GLU A 56 -11.52 3.88 -5.43
N GLN A 57 -10.66 2.95 -5.02
CA GLN A 57 -9.22 3.18 -4.79
C GLN A 57 -8.34 2.67 -5.94
N ASN A 58 -8.88 1.80 -6.79
CA ASN A 58 -8.13 1.03 -7.78
C ASN A 58 -8.78 1.13 -9.18
N PRO A 59 -8.93 2.33 -9.77
CA PRO A 59 -9.65 2.49 -11.04
C PRO A 59 -9.05 1.67 -12.19
N ASP A 60 -7.74 1.44 -12.16
CA ASP A 60 -7.00 0.69 -13.19
C ASP A 60 -7.05 -0.83 -13.01
N ARG A 61 -7.82 -1.31 -12.01
CA ARG A 61 -8.04 -2.74 -11.76
C ARG A 61 -6.73 -3.51 -11.55
N VAL A 62 -5.78 -2.91 -10.83
CA VAL A 62 -4.55 -3.57 -10.38
C VAL A 62 -4.93 -4.84 -9.61
N ARG A 63 -4.40 -5.98 -10.06
CA ARG A 63 -4.76 -7.30 -9.55
C ARG A 63 -3.93 -7.75 -8.36
N ILE A 64 -2.87 -7.03 -8.02
CA ILE A 64 -1.99 -7.37 -6.89
C ILE A 64 -2.73 -7.09 -5.58
N PRO A 65 -2.81 -8.03 -4.63
CA PRO A 65 -3.31 -7.78 -3.27
C PRO A 65 -2.58 -6.62 -2.59
N VAL A 66 -3.30 -5.57 -2.23
CA VAL A 66 -2.78 -4.40 -1.51
C VAL A 66 -3.47 -4.25 -0.16
N GLY A 67 -2.66 -4.13 0.90
CA GLY A 67 -3.08 -4.03 2.28
C GLY A 67 -3.74 -5.31 2.82
N PRO A 68 -4.06 -5.34 4.12
CA PRO A 68 -4.90 -6.39 4.68
C PRO A 68 -6.35 -6.25 4.19
N VAL A 69 -7.13 -7.31 4.41
CA VAL A 69 -8.59 -7.28 4.35
C VAL A 69 -9.10 -6.89 5.73
N TYR A 70 -10.00 -5.92 5.76
CA TYR A 70 -10.62 -5.44 6.98
C TYR A 70 -12.06 -5.92 7.09
N VAL A 71 -12.52 -6.11 8.32
CA VAL A 71 -13.94 -6.32 8.66
C VAL A 71 -14.41 -5.26 9.65
N ASP A 72 -15.72 -5.10 9.78
CA ASP A 72 -16.28 -4.25 10.83
C ASP A 72 -15.85 -4.75 12.23
N ALA A 73 -15.38 -3.82 13.05
CA ALA A 73 -15.00 -4.09 14.44
C ALA A 73 -16.16 -3.87 15.41
N GLY A 74 -17.31 -3.40 14.91
CA GLY A 74 -18.48 -3.06 15.69
C GLY A 74 -18.32 -1.76 16.49
N GLY A 75 -19.45 -1.23 16.97
CA GLY A 75 -19.51 -0.01 17.77
C GLY A 75 -19.53 1.28 16.95
N TYR A 76 -19.93 2.37 17.60
CA TYR A 76 -19.90 3.72 17.03
C TYR A 76 -18.80 4.55 17.70
N PRO A 77 -17.96 5.28 16.95
CA PRO A 77 -17.90 5.33 15.49
C PRO A 77 -17.42 3.99 14.90
N TYR A 78 -17.95 3.62 13.72
CA TYR A 78 -17.57 2.38 13.03
C TYR A 78 -16.07 2.33 12.82
N ARG A 79 -15.44 1.25 13.30
CA ARG A 79 -14.00 1.00 13.13
C ARG A 79 -13.80 -0.26 12.32
N ARG A 80 -12.76 -0.26 11.50
CA ARG A 80 -12.30 -1.42 10.74
C ARG A 80 -11.19 -2.10 11.55
N LYS A 81 -11.18 -3.42 11.59
CA LYS A 81 -10.08 -4.23 12.13
C LYS A 81 -9.54 -5.15 11.06
N ASP A 82 -8.24 -5.43 11.13
CA ASP A 82 -7.59 -6.40 10.27
C ASP A 82 -8.24 -7.78 10.48
N TRP A 83 -8.52 -8.45 9.37
CA TRP A 83 -9.05 -9.80 9.36
C TRP A 83 -8.07 -10.78 8.71
N VAL A 84 -7.62 -10.46 7.49
CA VAL A 84 -6.67 -11.28 6.75
C VAL A 84 -5.49 -10.41 6.33
N PRO A 85 -4.24 -10.77 6.67
CA PRO A 85 -3.08 -10.02 6.24
C PRO A 85 -2.94 -10.06 4.70
N SER A 86 -2.17 -9.13 4.15
CA SER A 86 -1.81 -9.23 2.75
C SER A 86 -0.85 -10.41 2.52
N PRO A 87 -1.01 -11.21 1.45
CA PRO A 87 -0.07 -12.28 1.16
C PRO A 87 1.33 -11.74 0.88
N ASP A 88 2.32 -12.24 1.61
CA ASP A 88 3.73 -11.91 1.40
C ASP A 88 4.35 -12.92 0.43
N THR A 89 4.30 -12.57 -0.86
CA THR A 89 4.87 -13.38 -1.95
C THR A 89 5.68 -12.48 -2.87
N GLU A 90 6.61 -13.06 -3.63
CA GLU A 90 7.47 -12.28 -4.54
C GLU A 90 6.68 -11.58 -5.65
N GLU A 91 5.60 -12.19 -6.14
CA GLU A 91 4.69 -11.57 -7.11
C GLU A 91 4.04 -10.31 -6.51
N VAL A 92 3.58 -10.40 -5.26
CA VAL A 92 3.01 -9.26 -4.55
C VAL A 92 4.07 -8.19 -4.32
N ARG A 93 5.24 -8.54 -3.78
CA ARG A 93 6.36 -7.60 -3.58
C ARG A 93 6.72 -6.84 -4.85
N THR A 94 6.91 -7.56 -5.96
CA THR A 94 7.21 -6.96 -7.27
C THR A 94 6.10 -6.01 -7.72
N GLY A 95 4.83 -6.44 -7.62
CA GLY A 95 3.69 -5.62 -7.98
C GLY A 95 3.56 -4.34 -7.14
N LEU A 96 3.87 -4.40 -5.84
CA LEU A 96 3.89 -3.23 -4.97
C LEU A 96 5.01 -2.26 -5.33
N LEU A 97 6.21 -2.77 -5.65
CA LEU A 97 7.33 -1.95 -6.12
C LEU A 97 6.96 -1.18 -7.39
N ASP A 98 6.31 -1.84 -8.34
CA ASP A 98 5.84 -1.20 -9.57
C ASP A 98 4.79 -0.10 -9.28
N LEU A 99 3.88 -0.33 -8.33
CA LEU A 99 2.91 0.67 -7.89
C LEU A 99 3.57 1.91 -7.30
N ILE A 100 4.52 1.75 -6.38
CA ILE A 100 5.17 2.91 -5.74
C ILE A 100 6.17 3.60 -6.67
N ARG A 101 6.72 2.89 -7.66
CA ARG A 101 7.54 3.50 -8.72
C ARG A 101 6.73 4.45 -9.59
N ALA A 102 5.48 4.08 -9.90
CA ALA A 102 4.55 4.92 -10.66
C ALA A 102 3.90 6.04 -9.82
N ALA A 103 4.12 6.08 -8.51
CA ALA A 103 3.47 7.05 -7.64
C ALA A 103 3.86 8.50 -7.98
N THR A 104 2.85 9.37 -8.05
CA THR A 104 2.97 10.83 -8.13
C THR A 104 2.41 11.46 -6.84
N PRO A 105 2.67 12.74 -6.56
CA PRO A 105 2.08 13.44 -5.42
C PRO A 105 0.54 13.36 -5.38
N GLU A 106 -0.11 13.26 -6.54
CA GLU A 106 -1.57 13.19 -6.69
C GLU A 106 -2.14 11.77 -6.52
N ALA A 107 -1.28 10.75 -6.46
CA ALA A 107 -1.69 9.35 -6.37
C ALA A 107 -2.29 8.99 -5.00
N ALA A 108 -1.98 9.77 -3.96
CA ALA A 108 -2.60 9.64 -2.66
C ALA A 108 -3.93 10.37 -2.64
N ARG A 109 -5.05 9.64 -2.67
CA ARG A 109 -6.39 10.24 -2.52
C ARG A 109 -6.92 9.94 -1.13
N ARG A 110 -7.26 10.99 -0.39
CA ARG A 110 -7.86 10.83 0.93
C ARG A 110 -9.25 10.21 0.79
N TYR A 111 -9.39 8.96 1.18
CA TYR A 111 -10.69 8.30 1.26
C TYR A 111 -11.09 8.10 2.74
N PRO A 112 -12.29 8.51 3.17
CA PRO A 112 -12.69 8.40 4.58
C PRO A 112 -12.66 6.98 5.15
N GLY A 113 -12.82 5.96 4.29
CA GLY A 113 -12.85 4.56 4.70
C GLY A 113 -11.49 3.87 4.86
N GLY A 114 -10.38 4.43 4.39
CA GLY A 114 -9.10 3.71 4.48
C GLY A 114 -7.97 4.28 3.65
N LEU A 115 -6.91 3.47 3.50
CA LEU A 115 -5.77 3.79 2.65
C LEU A 115 -6.14 3.69 1.17
N SER A 116 -5.67 4.65 0.38
CA SER A 116 -5.68 4.51 -1.08
C SER A 116 -4.83 3.30 -1.51
N LEU A 117 -4.90 2.92 -2.79
CA LEU A 117 -4.10 1.82 -3.32
C LEU A 117 -2.59 2.07 -3.13
N VAL A 118 -2.10 3.28 -3.43
CA VAL A 118 -0.67 3.60 -3.29
C VAL A 118 -0.27 3.72 -1.82
N GLU A 119 -1.12 4.31 -0.98
CA GLU A 119 -0.88 4.39 0.47
C GLU A 119 -0.78 2.99 1.09
N GLY A 120 -1.67 2.08 0.70
CA GLY A 120 -1.65 0.68 1.10
C GLY A 120 -0.37 -0.02 0.64
N ALA A 121 0.10 0.26 -0.57
CA ALA A 121 1.32 -0.34 -1.10
C ALA A 121 2.58 0.12 -0.35
N VAL A 122 2.70 1.43 -0.08
CA VAL A 122 3.79 2.00 0.73
C VAL A 122 3.86 1.35 2.10
N MET A 123 2.74 1.29 2.82
CA MET A 123 2.69 0.69 4.15
C MET A 123 3.01 -0.80 4.11
N GLN A 124 2.48 -1.52 3.13
CA GLN A 124 2.72 -2.96 3.00
C GLN A 124 4.19 -3.29 2.74
N LEU A 125 4.88 -2.51 1.89
CA LEU A 125 6.32 -2.68 1.66
C LEU A 125 7.15 -2.43 2.93
N GLY A 126 6.76 -1.46 3.76
CA GLY A 126 7.35 -1.23 5.08
C GLY A 126 7.19 -2.44 6.00
N VAL A 127 5.95 -2.95 6.13
CA VAL A 127 5.66 -4.15 6.94
C VAL A 127 6.43 -5.38 6.45
N PHE A 128 6.58 -5.52 5.13
CA PHE A 128 7.35 -6.59 4.48
C PHE A 128 8.86 -6.43 4.60
N ARG A 129 9.35 -5.32 5.15
CA ARG A 129 10.76 -4.95 5.22
C ARG A 129 11.45 -5.04 3.86
N GLU A 130 10.78 -4.57 2.81
CA GLU A 130 11.25 -4.71 1.43
C GLU A 130 12.34 -3.68 1.10
N VAL A 131 13.61 -4.09 1.23
CA VAL A 131 14.78 -3.23 0.99
C VAL A 131 14.85 -2.65 -0.43
N ARG A 132 14.27 -3.33 -1.43
CA ARG A 132 14.23 -2.81 -2.81
C ARG A 132 13.35 -1.57 -2.94
N ALA A 133 12.47 -1.30 -1.98
CA ALA A 133 11.58 -0.14 -1.99
C ALA A 133 12.26 1.15 -1.52
N LEU A 134 13.47 1.09 -0.93
CA LEU A 134 14.14 2.25 -0.34
C LEU A 134 14.25 3.46 -1.29
N PRO A 135 14.68 3.32 -2.56
CA PRO A 135 14.80 4.47 -3.45
C PRO A 135 13.46 5.15 -3.74
N GLU A 136 12.41 4.36 -3.99
CA GLU A 136 11.07 4.87 -4.27
C GLU A 136 10.41 5.47 -3.02
N LEU A 137 10.61 4.88 -1.84
CA LEU A 137 10.12 5.43 -0.58
C LEU A 137 10.81 6.75 -0.23
N ASP A 138 12.11 6.87 -0.47
CA ASP A 138 12.85 8.13 -0.29
C ASP A 138 12.36 9.22 -1.25
N ARG A 139 12.12 8.86 -2.52
CA ARG A 139 11.52 9.76 -3.50
C ARG A 139 10.13 10.25 -3.07
N ILE A 140 9.28 9.35 -2.57
CA ILE A 140 7.94 9.68 -2.09
C ILE A 140 8.00 10.57 -0.85
N ARG A 141 8.95 10.31 0.07
CA ARG A 141 9.23 11.18 1.22
C ARG A 141 9.56 12.61 0.79
N GLY A 142 10.18 12.78 -0.38
CA GLY A 142 10.49 14.07 -0.99
C GLY A 142 9.34 14.77 -1.72
N PHE A 143 8.14 14.20 -1.77
CA PHE A 143 7.01 14.85 -2.45
C PHE A 143 6.66 16.21 -1.82
N PRO A 144 6.28 17.21 -2.64
CA PRO A 144 5.96 18.53 -2.14
C PRO A 144 4.78 18.45 -1.17
N GLY A 145 4.98 19.00 0.03
CA GLY A 145 3.89 19.20 0.97
C GLY A 145 2.91 20.24 0.43
N GLY A 146 1.62 19.95 0.54
CA GLY A 146 0.53 20.92 0.37
C GLY A 146 -0.07 21.27 1.74
N GLN A 147 -1.00 22.22 1.77
CA GLN A 147 -1.88 22.34 2.93
C GLN A 147 -2.73 21.07 3.05
N GLU A 148 -3.01 20.63 4.28
CA GLU A 148 -3.95 19.54 4.50
C GLU A 148 -5.27 19.85 3.78
N PRO A 149 -5.77 18.95 2.91
CA PRO A 149 -6.99 19.22 2.19
C PRO A 149 -8.16 19.31 3.16
N GLU A 150 -8.93 20.41 3.10
CA GLU A 150 -10.14 20.60 3.90
C GLU A 150 -11.27 19.63 3.50
N GLN A 151 -11.20 19.04 2.30
CA GLN A 151 -12.24 18.19 1.73
C GLN A 151 -11.78 16.73 1.58
N PRO A 152 -12.68 15.75 1.83
CA PRO A 152 -12.42 14.36 1.49
C PRO A 152 -12.30 14.17 -0.03
N PHE A 153 -11.67 13.09 -0.46
CA PHE A 153 -11.45 12.70 -1.87
C PHE A 153 -10.46 13.57 -2.66
N VAL A 154 -9.77 14.50 -2.01
CA VAL A 154 -8.72 15.33 -2.61
C VAL A 154 -7.36 14.64 -2.45
N PRO A 155 -6.42 14.86 -3.39
CA PRO A 155 -5.04 14.46 -3.20
C PRO A 155 -4.42 14.95 -1.87
N ASP A 156 -3.72 14.06 -1.17
CA ASP A 156 -3.06 14.33 0.11
C ASP A 156 -1.60 13.84 0.09
N PRO A 157 -0.70 14.57 -0.61
CA PRO A 157 0.71 14.19 -0.72
C PRO A 157 1.43 14.21 0.63
N GLN A 158 0.97 15.03 1.59
CA GLN A 158 1.55 15.10 2.93
C GLN A 158 1.32 13.80 3.70
N ARG A 159 0.12 13.23 3.61
CA ARG A 159 -0.18 11.92 4.20
C ARG A 159 0.68 10.82 3.59
N LEU A 160 0.82 10.79 2.27
CA LEU A 160 1.66 9.77 1.60
C LEU A 160 3.14 9.89 1.98
N ARG A 161 3.65 11.11 2.12
CA ARG A 161 4.99 11.37 2.67
C ARG A 161 5.14 10.78 4.06
N GLY A 162 4.20 11.05 4.97
CA GLY A 162 4.25 10.51 6.34
C GLY A 162 4.22 8.98 6.38
N LEU A 163 3.44 8.36 5.48
CA LEU A 163 3.43 6.90 5.34
C LEU A 163 4.76 6.36 4.79
N ALA A 164 5.40 7.07 3.86
CA ALA A 164 6.72 6.68 3.36
C ALA A 164 7.81 6.81 4.44
N GLU A 165 7.79 7.89 5.23
CA GLU A 165 8.67 8.05 6.40
C GLU A 165 8.49 6.89 7.40
N HIS A 166 7.25 6.51 7.68
CA HIS A 166 6.95 5.38 8.55
C HIS A 166 7.41 4.04 7.95
N ALA A 167 7.15 3.80 6.66
CA ALA A 167 7.58 2.59 5.97
C ALA A 167 9.11 2.45 5.95
N LEU A 168 9.84 3.55 5.72
CA LEU A 168 11.29 3.60 5.83
C LEU A 168 11.74 3.15 7.23
N ALA A 169 11.15 3.70 8.29
CA ALA A 169 11.49 3.34 9.68
C ALA A 169 11.15 1.89 10.08
N LEU A 170 10.36 1.17 9.27
CA LEU A 170 10.12 -0.26 9.44
C LEU A 170 11.17 -1.14 8.74
N ILE A 171 11.80 -0.61 7.68
CA ILE A 171 12.80 -1.31 6.86
C ILE A 171 14.21 -1.10 7.44
N ILE A 172 14.54 0.14 7.81
CA ILE A 172 15.81 0.54 8.42
C ILE A 172 15.60 1.00 9.87
N PRO A 173 16.57 0.77 10.78
CA PRO A 173 16.48 1.23 12.16
C PRO A 173 16.23 2.75 12.25
N PRO A 174 15.44 3.24 13.22
CA PRO A 174 15.09 4.67 13.34
C PRO A 174 16.30 5.63 13.37
N GLU A 175 17.42 5.18 13.93
CA GLU A 175 18.71 5.89 13.97
C GLU A 175 19.31 6.15 12.58
N GLU A 176 18.88 5.44 11.53
CA GLU A 176 19.34 5.59 10.15
C GLU A 176 18.34 6.37 9.26
N VAL A 177 17.13 6.67 9.77
CA VAL A 177 16.01 7.22 8.99
C VAL A 177 16.22 8.70 8.59
N VAL A 178 17.18 9.42 9.17
CA VAL A 178 17.50 10.82 8.81
C VAL A 178 19.00 11.12 8.83
N PRO A 179 19.56 11.65 7.72
CA PRO A 179 19.79 11.00 6.43
C PRO A 179 21.18 10.33 6.41
N TYR A 180 21.36 9.08 5.97
CA TYR A 180 22.67 8.54 5.51
C TYR A 180 23.94 9.22 6.12
N GLN A 181 24.12 9.29 7.45
CA GLN A 181 25.12 10.20 8.04
C GLN A 181 26.54 9.63 8.08
N SER A 182 26.77 8.47 7.50
CA SER A 182 28.09 8.07 7.10
C SER A 182 28.39 8.73 5.76
N GLU A 183 29.32 9.70 5.72
CA GLU A 183 29.86 10.28 4.47
C GLU A 183 30.22 9.18 3.46
N ARG A 184 30.59 8.01 3.96
CA ARG A 184 30.95 6.81 3.20
C ARG A 184 29.75 6.11 2.56
N ALA A 185 28.60 6.03 3.24
CA ALA A 185 27.37 5.45 2.68
C ALA A 185 26.80 6.32 1.56
N VAL A 186 26.83 7.65 1.74
CA VAL A 186 26.45 8.61 0.69
C VAL A 186 27.37 8.50 -0.52
N ALA A 187 28.69 8.50 -0.31
CA ALA A 187 29.66 8.40 -1.41
C ALA A 187 29.52 7.10 -2.22
N LEU A 188 29.24 5.96 -1.56
CA LEU A 188 29.04 4.68 -2.24
C LEU A 188 27.69 4.59 -2.97
N ALA A 189 26.61 5.10 -2.37
CA ALA A 189 25.31 5.16 -3.03
C ALA A 189 25.34 6.03 -4.30
N THR A 190 26.01 7.19 -4.24
CA THR A 190 26.24 8.05 -5.41
C THR A 190 27.11 7.34 -6.46
N GLY A 191 28.20 6.70 -6.04
CA GLY A 191 29.06 5.93 -6.95
C GLY A 191 28.33 4.79 -7.67
N TYR A 192 27.43 4.09 -7.00
CA TYR A 192 26.61 3.05 -7.63
C TYR A 192 25.61 3.63 -8.64
N ALA A 193 24.94 4.73 -8.30
CA ALA A 193 23.98 5.37 -9.21
C ALA A 193 24.63 5.82 -10.53
N ASP A 194 25.89 6.25 -10.47
CA ASP A 194 26.63 6.72 -11.65
C ASP A 194 27.20 5.59 -12.51
N THR A 195 27.55 4.44 -11.91
CA THR A 195 28.34 3.39 -12.57
C THR A 195 27.60 2.08 -12.77
N GLY A 196 26.56 1.81 -11.97
CA GLY A 196 25.86 0.52 -11.92
C GLY A 196 26.75 -0.65 -11.47
N ASP A 197 27.90 -0.38 -10.85
CA ASP A 197 28.88 -1.42 -10.53
C ASP A 197 28.37 -2.37 -9.42
N PRO A 198 28.20 -3.67 -9.70
CA PRO A 198 27.71 -4.64 -8.73
C PRO A 198 28.63 -4.82 -7.51
N VAL A 199 29.91 -4.45 -7.60
CA VAL A 199 30.84 -4.48 -6.45
C VAL A 199 30.50 -3.38 -5.44
N ILE A 200 30.12 -2.19 -5.91
CA ILE A 200 29.69 -1.08 -5.04
C ILE A 200 28.39 -1.44 -4.33
N ARG A 201 27.50 -2.17 -5.01
CA ARG A 201 26.26 -2.70 -4.41
C ARG A 201 26.54 -3.66 -3.25
N GLN A 202 27.51 -4.56 -3.41
CA GLN A 202 27.87 -5.49 -2.33
C GLN A 202 28.51 -4.76 -1.15
N LEU A 203 29.42 -3.81 -1.41
CA LEU A 203 30.03 -2.97 -0.38
C LEU A 203 29.01 -2.10 0.38
N LEU A 204 27.99 -1.60 -0.31
CA LEU A 204 26.89 -0.89 0.33
C LEU A 204 26.07 -1.84 1.22
N ALA A 205 25.79 -3.06 0.76
CA ALA A 205 25.09 -4.07 1.55
C ALA A 205 25.88 -4.46 2.81
N ASP A 206 27.18 -4.69 2.69
CA ASP A 206 28.05 -5.07 3.81
C ASP A 206 28.17 -3.93 4.84
N ILE A 207 28.26 -2.67 4.38
CA ILE A 207 28.31 -1.51 5.28
C ILE A 207 26.98 -1.32 6.01
N LEU A 208 25.85 -1.57 5.34
CA LEU A 208 24.53 -1.52 5.97
C LEU A 208 24.38 -2.65 7.02
N GLU A 209 24.91 -3.84 6.73
CA GLU A 209 24.89 -4.99 7.67
C GLU A 209 25.81 -4.79 8.89
N GLU A 210 26.94 -4.07 8.72
CA GLU A 210 27.83 -3.71 9.83
C GLU A 210 27.29 -2.57 10.71
N THR A 211 26.40 -1.72 10.18
CA THR A 211 25.83 -0.59 10.94
C THR A 211 24.52 -0.91 11.66
N GLY A 212 23.79 -1.96 11.28
CA GLY A 212 22.65 -2.50 12.04
C GLY A 212 21.45 -2.87 11.18
#